data_AF-A0A0Q6S256-F1
#
_entry.id   AF-A0A0Q6S256-F1
#
_cell.length_a   1.000
_cell.length_b   1.000
_cell.length_c   1.000
_cell.angle_alpha   90.00
_cell.angle_beta   90.00
_cell.angle_gamma   90.00
#
_symmetry.space_group_name_H-M   'P 1'
#
loop_
_entity.id
_entity.type
_entity.pdbx_description
1 polymer ?
#
loop_
_entity_poly.entity_id
_entity_poly.type
_entity_poly.pdbx_seq_one_letter_code
_entity_poly.pdbx_strand_id
1 'polypeptide(L)'
;MKIIGETKDGYIVQMTKDEAAQASGYYSSYSDDWRKLGAGVGTEIKFTAAISYHSQIRKHQDEARKSAGMLRALADMMDGVMPDVVIPPADQTDEVAI
;
A
#
# COMPACT_ATOMS: atom_id res chain seq x y z
N MET A 1 -0.60 10.33 17.75
CA MET A 1 -0.68 9.44 18.92
C MET A 1 -0.10 10.15 20.14
N LYS A 2 -0.80 10.13 21.29
CA LYS A 2 -0.27 10.61 22.57
C LYS A 2 -0.75 9.76 23.74
N ILE A 3 0.07 9.61 24.77
CA ILE A 3 -0.34 8.99 26.03
C ILE A 3 -1.22 9.99 26.79
N ILE A 4 -2.39 9.56 27.23
CA ILE A 4 -3.36 10.39 27.98
C ILE A 4 -3.60 9.87 29.40
N GLY A 5 -3.00 8.74 29.75
CA GLY A 5 -3.06 8.19 31.10
C GLY A 5 -2.15 6.98 31.26
N GLU A 6 -1.86 6.65 32.51
CA GLU A 6 -1.13 5.47 32.92
C GLU A 6 -2.04 4.65 33.85
N THR A 7 -2.04 3.34 33.68
CA THR A 7 -2.76 2.39 34.52
C THR A 7 -1.74 1.53 35.25
N LYS A 8 -2.20 0.68 36.19
CA LYS A 8 -1.33 -0.22 36.92
C LYS A 8 -0.49 -1.13 36.01
N ASP A 9 -1.03 -1.48 34.84
CA ASP A 9 -0.49 -2.49 33.94
C ASP A 9 -0.15 -1.93 32.54
N GLY A 10 -0.22 -0.61 32.33
CA GLY A 10 0.07 -0.03 31.00
C GLY A 10 -0.32 1.43 30.83
N TYR A 11 -0.57 1.84 29.58
CA TYR A 11 -0.89 3.21 29.21
C TYR A 11 -2.23 3.30 28.47
N ILE A 12 -2.96 4.40 28.71
CA ILE A 12 -4.10 4.81 27.90
C ILE A 12 -3.59 5.79 26.85
N VAL A 13 -3.87 5.50 25.59
CA VAL A 13 -3.33 6.26 24.45
C VAL A 13 -4.46 6.84 23.63
N GLN A 14 -4.39 8.13 23.33
CA GLN A 14 -5.23 8.75 22.31
C GLN A 14 -4.55 8.60 20.95
N MET A 15 -5.28 8.00 20.01
CA MET A 15 -4.84 7.82 18.63
C MET A 15 -5.99 8.05 17.65
N THR A 16 -5.65 8.47 16.43
CA THR A 16 -6.63 8.53 15.34
C THR A 16 -6.98 7.12 14.85
N LYS A 17 -8.06 6.98 14.08
CA LYS A 17 -8.43 5.69 13.48
C LYS A 17 -7.33 5.16 12.55
N ASP A 18 -6.66 6.04 11.82
CA ASP A 18 -5.57 5.65 10.94
C ASP A 18 -4.33 5.20 11.72
N GLU A 19 -4.01 5.88 12.82
CA GLU A 19 -2.91 5.46 13.71
C GLU A 19 -3.19 4.10 14.34
N ALA A 20 -4.44 3.82 14.72
CA ALA A 20 -4.85 2.51 15.24
C ALA A 20 -4.73 1.40 14.16
N ALA A 21 -5.14 1.71 12.93
CA ALA A 21 -5.00 0.79 11.80
C ALA A 21 -3.53 0.47 11.53
N GLN A 22 -2.68 1.49 11.48
CA GLN A 22 -1.23 1.35 11.29
C GLN A 22 -0.54 0.60 12.43
N ALA A 23 -0.94 0.87 13.68
CA ALA A 23 -0.45 0.11 14.83
C ALA A 23 -0.83 -1.37 14.77
N SER A 24 -1.94 -1.69 14.10
CA SER A 24 -2.43 -3.06 13.94
C SER A 24 -1.90 -3.75 12.66
N GLY A 25 -1.03 -3.09 11.90
CA GLY A 25 -0.42 -3.62 10.68
C GLY A 25 -1.20 -3.36 9.39
N TYR A 26 -2.20 -2.49 9.41
CA TYR A 26 -2.95 -2.08 8.22
C TYR A 26 -2.48 -0.72 7.70
N TYR A 27 -2.59 -0.50 6.39
CA TYR A 27 -2.14 0.75 5.77
C TYR A 27 -2.92 1.99 6.23
N SER A 28 -4.25 1.86 6.33
CA SER A 28 -5.15 2.94 6.78
C SER A 28 -6.47 2.38 7.30
N SER A 29 -7.26 3.24 7.95
CA SER A 29 -8.61 2.90 8.41
C SER A 29 -9.62 2.68 7.28
N TYR A 30 -9.23 2.98 6.04
CA TYR A 30 -10.04 2.74 4.84
C TYR A 30 -9.76 1.38 4.19
N SER A 31 -8.75 0.64 4.65
CA SER A 31 -8.50 -0.71 4.15
C SER A 31 -9.72 -1.61 4.42
N ASP A 32 -10.11 -2.39 3.41
CA ASP A 32 -11.29 -3.27 3.51
C ASP A 32 -11.16 -4.25 4.67
N ASP A 33 -9.95 -4.72 4.95
CA ASP A 33 -9.66 -5.64 6.04
C ASP A 33 -9.83 -4.96 7.41
N TRP A 34 -9.36 -3.71 7.57
CA TRP A 34 -9.62 -2.94 8.78
C TRP A 34 -11.10 -2.62 8.97
N ARG A 35 -11.83 -2.33 7.88
CA ARG A 35 -13.27 -2.06 7.97
C ARG A 35 -14.08 -3.29 8.37
N LYS A 36 -13.61 -4.49 8.00
CA LYS A 36 -14.25 -5.77 8.36
C LYS A 36 -13.92 -6.23 9.78
N LEU A 37 -12.64 -6.12 10.19
CA LEU A 37 -12.17 -6.66 11.46
C LEU A 37 -12.14 -5.60 12.57
N GLY A 38 -11.74 -4.38 12.24
CA GLY A 38 -11.74 -3.20 13.10
C GLY A 38 -10.92 -3.31 14.38
N ALA A 39 -10.77 -2.18 15.06
CA ALA A 39 -10.50 -2.15 16.49
C ALA A 39 -11.66 -1.43 17.16
N GLY A 40 -12.33 -2.12 18.08
CA GLY A 40 -13.37 -1.56 18.94
C GLY A 40 -12.82 -1.14 20.29
N VAL A 41 -13.69 -0.60 21.13
CA VAL A 41 -13.35 -0.36 22.54
C VAL A 41 -13.06 -1.71 23.20
N GLY A 42 -11.89 -1.84 23.83
CA GLY A 42 -11.44 -3.08 24.46
C GLY A 42 -10.60 -4.00 23.58
N THR A 43 -10.34 -3.64 22.31
CA THR A 43 -9.40 -4.39 21.48
C THR A 43 -7.97 -4.25 21.99
N GLU A 44 -7.32 -5.37 22.26
CA GLU A 44 -5.90 -5.41 22.64
C GLU A 44 -5.01 -5.50 21.39
N ILE A 45 -4.11 -4.53 21.25
CA ILE A 45 -3.10 -4.54 20.20
C ILE A 45 -1.79 -5.06 20.77
N LYS A 46 -1.28 -6.17 20.21
CA LYS A 46 0.05 -6.69 20.57
C LYS A 46 1.14 -5.80 19.97
N PHE A 47 1.62 -4.86 20.76
CA PHE A 47 2.64 -3.88 20.36
C PHE A 47 3.93 -4.52 19.83
N THR A 48 4.32 -5.67 20.37
CA THR A 48 5.49 -6.44 19.91
C THR A 48 5.35 -6.97 18.49
N ALA A 49 4.13 -7.39 18.10
CA ALA A 49 3.83 -7.82 16.74
C ALA A 49 3.88 -6.62 15.78
N ALA A 50 3.33 -5.47 16.19
CA ALA A 50 3.38 -4.23 15.43
C ALA A 50 4.82 -3.76 15.16
N ILE A 51 5.68 -3.77 16.18
CA ILE A 51 7.09 -3.40 16.03
C ILE A 51 7.80 -4.33 15.05
N SER A 52 7.58 -5.65 15.18
CA SER A 52 8.19 -6.63 14.28
C SER A 52 7.74 -6.42 12.83
N TYR A 53 6.45 -6.17 12.60
CA TYR A 53 5.91 -5.88 11.29
C TYR A 53 6.55 -4.65 10.66
N HIS A 54 6.55 -3.51 11.36
CA HIS A 54 7.15 -2.27 10.87
C HIS A 54 8.66 -2.38 10.67
N SER A 55 9.35 -3.12 11.55
CA SER A 55 10.79 -3.37 11.41
C SER A 55 11.12 -4.21 10.17
N GLN A 56 10.31 -5.22 9.85
CA GLN A 56 10.51 -6.06 8.66
C GLN A 56 10.29 -5.26 7.38
N ILE A 57 9.21 -4.47 7.31
CA ILE A 57 8.96 -3.59 6.17
C ILE A 57 10.13 -2.64 5.96
N ARG A 58 10.57 -1.96 7.03
CA ARG A 58 11.69 -1.03 6.95
C ARG A 58 12.97 -1.70 6.47
N LYS A 59 13.26 -2.92 6.92
CA LYS A 59 14.46 -3.67 6.53
C LYS A 59 14.53 -3.94 5.02
N HIS A 60 13.39 -4.21 4.40
CA HIS A 60 13.31 -4.56 2.98
C HIS A 60 12.93 -3.39 2.06
N GLN A 61 12.65 -2.21 2.63
CA GLN A 61 12.22 -1.04 1.86
C GLN A 61 13.28 -0.58 0.85
N ASP A 62 14.56 -0.59 1.23
CA ASP A 62 15.65 -0.16 0.35
C ASP A 62 15.89 -1.14 -0.81
N GLU A 63 15.77 -2.44 -0.54
CA GLU A 63 15.85 -3.48 -1.57
C GLU A 63 14.67 -3.36 -2.55
N ALA A 64 13.45 -3.20 -2.04
CA ALA A 64 12.26 -3.01 -2.86
C ALA A 64 12.37 -1.76 -3.74
N ARG A 65 12.90 -0.65 -3.19
CA ARG A 65 13.13 0.60 -3.94
C ARG A 65 14.16 0.42 -5.06
N LYS A 66 15.25 -0.32 -4.80
CA LYS A 66 16.24 -0.66 -5.83
C LYS A 66 15.63 -1.51 -6.95
N SER A 67 14.88 -2.55 -6.60
CA SER A 67 14.20 -3.40 -7.58
C SER A 67 13.19 -2.61 -8.42
N ALA A 68 12.39 -1.75 -7.80
CA ALA A 68 11.46 -0.88 -8.52
C ALA A 68 12.18 0.09 -9.47
N GLY A 69 13.33 0.63 -9.06
CA GLY A 69 14.17 1.48 -9.91
C GLY A 69 14.72 0.72 -11.12
N MET A 70 15.19 -0.52 -10.93
CA MET A 70 15.66 -1.37 -12.04
C MET A 70 14.53 -1.72 -13.01
N LEU A 71 13.34 -2.06 -12.51
CA LEU A 71 12.17 -2.32 -13.33
C LEU A 71 11.76 -1.09 -14.16
N ARG A 72 11.85 0.11 -13.56
CA ARG A 72 11.57 1.36 -14.27
C ARG A 72 12.62 1.65 -15.34
N ALA A 73 13.90 1.49 -15.03
CA ALA A 73 14.97 1.65 -16.01
C ALA A 73 14.85 0.67 -17.18
N LEU A 74 14.43 -0.57 -16.92
CA LEU A 74 14.12 -1.55 -17.97
C LEU A 74 12.94 -1.11 -18.84
N ALA A 75 11.86 -0.62 -18.23
CA ALA A 75 10.71 -0.09 -18.97
C ALA A 75 11.10 1.10 -19.86
N ASP A 76 11.86 2.07 -19.31
CA ASP A 76 12.33 3.24 -20.06
C ASP A 76 13.23 2.83 -21.25
N MET A 77 14.04 1.78 -21.10
CA MET A 77 14.81 1.22 -22.21
C MET A 77 13.94 0.55 -23.27
N MET A 78 12.85 -0.13 -22.88
CA MET A 78 11.91 -0.72 -23.84
C MET A 78 11.14 0.36 -24.60
N ASP A 79 10.66 1.39 -23.90
CA ASP A 79 9.94 2.51 -24.51
C ASP A 79 10.82 3.33 -25.47
N GLY A 80 12.14 3.42 -25.21
CA GLY A 80 13.08 4.09 -26.09
C GLY A 80 13.53 3.28 -27.33
N VAL A 81 13.23 1.99 -27.39
CA VAL A 81 13.70 1.07 -28.47
C VAL A 81 12.57 0.60 -29.37
N MET A 82 11.31 0.70 -28.95
CA MET A 82 10.18 0.31 -29.79
C MET A 82 9.91 1.40 -30.85
N PRO A 83 10.04 1.09 -32.16
CA PRO A 83 9.63 2.04 -33.20
C PRO A 83 8.13 2.31 -33.06
N ASP A 84 7.71 3.55 -33.30
CA ASP A 84 6.29 3.92 -33.38
C ASP A 84 5.58 2.95 -34.31
N VAL A 85 4.81 2.02 -33.73
CA VAL A 85 3.97 1.13 -34.50
C VAL A 85 2.82 2.01 -34.99
N VAL A 86 3.00 2.59 -36.18
CA VAL A 86 1.92 3.20 -36.95
C VAL A 86 0.95 2.07 -37.27
N ILE A 87 -0.08 1.93 -36.45
CA ILE A 87 -1.23 1.06 -36.74
C ILE A 87 -1.88 1.68 -37.98
N PRO A 88 -1.83 1.04 -39.16
CA PRO A 88 -2.53 1.56 -40.33
C PRO A 88 -4.01 1.70 -39.97
N PRO A 89 -4.69 2.79 -40.38
CA PRO A 89 -6.12 2.92 -40.13
C PRO A 89 -6.82 1.69 -40.70
N ALA A 90 -7.71 1.10 -39.90
CA ALA A 90 -8.49 -0.06 -40.33
C ALA A 90 -9.18 0.29 -41.66
N ASP A 91 -9.02 -0.57 -42.67
CA ASP A 91 -9.73 -0.45 -43.94
C ASP A 91 -11.22 -0.29 -43.62
N GLN A 92 -11.75 0.90 -43.89
CA GLN A 92 -13.19 1.11 -43.98
C GLN A 92 -13.63 0.42 -45.25
N THR A 93 -13.88 -0.89 -45.15
CA THR A 93 -14.66 -1.60 -46.16
C THR A 93 -16.06 -1.04 -46.05
N ASP A 94 -16.33 -0.01 -46.87
CA ASP A 94 -17.68 0.51 -47.10
C ASP A 94 -18.59 -0.66 -47.44
N GLU A 95 -19.52 -0.92 -46.53
CA GLU A 95 -20.70 -1.74 -46.74
C GLU A 95 -21.58 -1.00 -47.76
N VAL A 96 -21.26 -1.15 -49.05
CA VAL A 96 -22.14 -0.66 -50.12
C VAL A 96 -23.30 -1.64 -50.22
N ALA A 97 -24.39 -1.27 -49.56
CA ALA A 97 -25.71 -1.83 -49.78
C ALA A 97 -26.12 -1.69 -51.25
N ILE A 98 -26.38 -2.82 -51.92
CA ILE A 98 -27.35 -2.95 -53.02
C ILE A 98 -28.06 -4.30 -52.86
#